data_AF-A0A5C6CGV4-F1
#
_entry.id   AF-A0A5C6CGV4-F1
#
_cell.length_a   1.000
_cell.length_b   1.000
_cell.length_c   1.000
_cell.angle_alpha   90.00
_cell.angle_beta   90.00
_cell.angle_gamma   90.00
#
_symmetry.space_group_name_H-M   'P 1'
#
loop_
_entity.id
_entity.type
_entity.pdbx_description
1 polymer ?
#
loop_
_entity_poly.entity_id
_entity_poly.type
_entity_poly.pdbx_seq_one_letter_code
_entity_poly.pdbx_strand_id
1 'polypeptide(L)'
;MYDEAERARKIPEGRPDGRALIVAIGSHIDAKANIPPSHEIYYLIQYASTYFKNRWFLEGPARWAEHALGADGFGECKYSPRGPWTQAEQHFRVLFEQSYDAEHVLWNPIAVATDSKRILPRSKELREIASMRYSHGQPILRDMNLNGIKVMRDILEELGRMDDIAFEKLGYESWSEDNQRSDSNSRFAYEAVMEPFAATIDA
;
A
#
# COMPACT_ATOMS: atom_id res chain seq x y z
N MET A 1 -1.06 -12.75 12.44
CA MET A 1 -0.32 -11.60 11.89
C MET A 1 1.03 -11.61 12.59
N TYR A 2 2.11 -11.86 11.86
CA TYR A 2 3.47 -11.86 12.42
C TYR A 2 3.94 -10.40 12.40
N ASP A 3 4.01 -9.78 13.58
CA ASP A 3 4.17 -8.32 13.74
C ASP A 3 5.65 -7.92 14.00
N GLU A 4 6.56 -8.90 14.03
CA GLU A 4 8.01 -8.71 14.22
C GLU A 4 8.82 -9.56 13.24
N ALA A 5 10.08 -9.15 13.01
CA ALA A 5 11.09 -9.99 12.37
C ALA A 5 11.39 -11.19 13.27
N GLU A 6 10.59 -12.25 13.18
CA GLU A 6 10.86 -13.48 13.90
C GLU A 6 12.12 -14.16 13.37
N ARG A 7 12.91 -14.74 14.29
CA ARG A 7 13.92 -15.72 13.88
C ARG A 7 13.20 -16.86 13.15
N ALA A 8 13.49 -16.97 11.87
CA ALA A 8 13.30 -18.18 11.10
C ALA A 8 13.64 -19.41 11.95
N ARG A 9 12.64 -20.18 12.41
CA ARG A 9 12.91 -21.43 13.18
C ARG A 9 13.75 -22.41 12.37
N LYS A 10 13.73 -22.28 11.04
CA LYS A 10 14.68 -22.82 10.05
C LYS A 10 14.75 -21.86 8.87
N ILE A 11 15.93 -21.33 8.56
CA ILE A 11 16.20 -20.80 7.22
C ILE A 11 16.42 -22.04 6.33
N PRO A 12 15.58 -22.30 5.32
CA PRO A 12 15.68 -23.52 4.52
C PRO A 12 17.05 -23.67 3.86
N GLU A 13 17.62 -22.54 3.40
CA GLU A 13 18.96 -22.41 2.82
C GLU A 13 19.48 -20.99 3.06
N GLY A 14 20.69 -20.82 3.60
CA GLY A 14 21.29 -19.50 3.84
C GLY A 14 22.45 -19.51 4.83
N ARG A 15 23.19 -18.40 4.89
CA ARG A 15 24.22 -18.19 5.91
C ARG A 15 23.61 -17.66 7.20
N PRO A 16 24.20 -17.91 8.38
CA PRO A 16 23.68 -17.41 9.67
C PRO A 16 23.54 -15.88 9.77
N ASP A 17 24.27 -15.13 8.96
CA ASP A 17 24.23 -13.66 8.83
C ASP A 17 23.34 -13.18 7.66
N GLY A 18 22.76 -14.11 6.90
CA GLY A 18 21.85 -13.80 5.81
C GLY A 18 20.53 -13.25 6.32
N ARG A 19 20.08 -12.13 5.74
CA ARG A 19 18.70 -11.66 5.89
C ARG A 19 17.82 -12.38 4.87
N ALA A 20 16.76 -13.02 5.33
CA ALA A 20 15.82 -13.74 4.48
C ALA A 20 14.39 -13.31 4.81
N LEU A 21 13.57 -13.12 3.77
CA LEU A 21 12.12 -13.05 3.90
C LEU A 21 11.57 -14.47 3.91
N ILE A 22 10.80 -14.82 4.93
CA ILE A 22 10.11 -16.12 5.01
C ILE A 22 8.63 -15.89 4.83
N VAL A 23 8.09 -16.46 3.75
CA VAL A 23 6.65 -16.44 3.47
C VAL A 23 6.11 -17.85 3.64
N ALA A 24 5.26 -18.04 4.64
CA ALA A 24 4.54 -19.30 4.83
C ALA A 24 3.22 -19.24 4.04
N ILE A 25 3.08 -20.11 3.02
CA ILE A 25 1.88 -20.18 2.20
C ILE A 25 1.00 -21.34 2.70
N GLY A 26 -0.16 -21.02 3.28
CA GLY A 26 -1.15 -22.01 3.68
C GLY A 26 -2.02 -22.42 2.49
N SER A 27 -1.96 -23.68 2.05
CA SER A 27 -2.77 -24.22 0.95
C SER A 27 -4.25 -24.45 1.30
N HIS A 28 -4.64 -24.24 2.57
CA HIS A 28 -5.99 -24.45 3.08
C HIS A 28 -6.76 -23.15 3.30
N ILE A 29 -6.16 -22.01 2.95
CA ILE A 29 -6.74 -20.69 3.15
C ILE A 29 -7.71 -20.41 1.99
N ASP A 30 -8.97 -20.12 2.30
CA ASP A 30 -9.94 -19.67 1.30
C ASP A 30 -9.56 -18.26 0.83
N ALA A 31 -9.00 -18.17 -0.37
CA ALA A 31 -8.58 -16.89 -0.96
C ALA A 31 -9.73 -15.89 -1.18
N LYS A 32 -11.00 -16.32 -1.09
CA LYS A 32 -12.16 -15.40 -1.14
C LYS A 32 -12.53 -14.84 0.23
N ALA A 33 -12.19 -15.55 1.31
CA ALA A 33 -12.52 -15.18 2.69
C ALA A 33 -11.32 -14.62 3.46
N ASN A 34 -10.11 -14.67 2.88
CA ASN A 34 -8.88 -14.22 3.51
C ASN A 34 -8.23 -13.13 2.67
N ILE A 35 -7.55 -12.23 3.38
CA ILE A 35 -6.73 -11.17 2.82
C ILE A 35 -5.79 -11.79 1.75
N PRO A 36 -5.87 -11.35 0.49
CA PRO A 36 -5.13 -11.99 -0.59
C PRO A 36 -3.63 -11.76 -0.40
N PRO A 37 -2.75 -12.67 -0.89
CA PRO A 37 -1.31 -12.49 -0.81
C PRO A 37 -0.80 -11.15 -1.36
N SER A 38 -1.53 -10.51 -2.28
CA SER A 38 -1.22 -9.15 -2.77
C SER A 38 -1.22 -8.11 -1.66
N HIS A 39 -2.14 -8.19 -0.72
CA HIS A 39 -2.25 -7.24 0.38
C HIS A 39 -1.05 -7.36 1.33
N GLU A 40 -0.68 -8.59 1.70
CA GLU A 40 0.49 -8.86 2.56
C GLU A 40 1.82 -8.52 1.85
N ILE A 41 1.91 -8.76 0.53
CA ILE A 41 3.07 -8.34 -0.27
C ILE A 41 3.15 -6.81 -0.33
N TYR A 42 2.01 -6.12 -0.43
CA TYR A 42 2.00 -4.67 -0.44
C TYR A 42 2.49 -4.09 0.89
N TYR A 43 2.17 -4.72 2.03
CA TYR A 43 2.78 -4.35 3.30
C TYR A 43 4.29 -4.41 3.30
N LEU A 44 4.90 -5.43 2.68
CA LEU A 44 6.35 -5.50 2.59
C LEU A 44 6.95 -4.34 1.78
N ILE A 45 6.25 -3.88 0.73
CA ILE A 45 6.66 -2.70 -0.03
C ILE A 45 6.54 -1.46 0.85
N GLN A 46 5.43 -1.29 1.57
CA GLN A 46 5.23 -0.15 2.48
C GLN A 46 6.28 -0.10 3.58
N TYR A 47 6.58 -1.23 4.24
CA TYR A 47 7.59 -1.32 5.28
C TYR A 47 9.01 -1.10 4.75
N ALA A 48 9.25 -1.32 3.46
CA ALA A 48 10.52 -0.98 2.83
C ALA A 48 10.61 0.52 2.48
N SER A 49 9.47 1.19 2.31
CA SER A 49 9.36 2.60 1.94
C SER A 49 9.29 3.54 3.13
N THR A 50 8.69 3.13 4.26
CA THR A 50 8.52 4.00 5.43
C THR A 50 8.35 3.23 6.73
N TYR A 51 8.67 3.89 7.85
CA TYR A 51 8.40 3.39 9.20
C TYR A 51 6.96 3.65 9.69
N PHE A 52 6.12 4.37 8.96
CA PHE A 52 4.75 4.63 9.39
C PHE A 52 3.90 3.36 9.44
N LYS A 53 3.12 3.20 10.52
CA LYS A 53 2.20 2.07 10.72
C LYS A 53 0.75 2.49 11.05
N ASN A 54 0.35 3.72 10.70
CA ASN A 54 -1.02 4.17 10.91
C ASN A 54 -2.00 3.38 10.02
N ARG A 55 -3.10 2.88 10.59
CA ARG A 55 -3.99 1.90 9.95
C ARG A 55 -4.63 2.39 8.66
N TRP A 56 -5.08 3.64 8.61
CA TRP A 56 -5.68 4.23 7.40
C TRP A 56 -4.70 4.27 6.21
N PHE A 57 -3.41 4.42 6.52
CA PHE A 57 -2.33 4.42 5.55
C PHE A 57 -1.86 3.02 5.20
N LEU A 58 -1.79 2.09 6.17
CA LEU A 58 -1.36 0.72 5.87
C LEU A 58 -2.43 -0.02 5.08
N GLU A 59 -3.65 -0.09 5.62
CA GLU A 59 -4.71 -0.96 5.10
C GLU A 59 -5.29 -0.41 3.78
N GLY A 60 -5.50 0.90 3.68
CA GLY A 60 -6.15 1.55 2.54
C GLY A 60 -5.49 1.27 1.17
N PRO A 61 -4.19 1.55 0.97
CA PRO A 61 -3.51 1.28 -0.27
C PRO A 61 -3.19 -0.22 -0.46
N ALA A 62 -3.06 -1.00 0.62
CA ALA A 62 -2.96 -2.46 0.51
C ALA A 62 -4.24 -3.04 -0.12
N ARG A 63 -5.41 -2.54 0.27
CA ARG A 63 -6.69 -2.85 -0.39
C ARG A 63 -6.75 -2.37 -1.84
N TRP A 64 -6.25 -1.17 -2.13
CA TRP A 64 -6.14 -0.68 -3.51
C TRP A 64 -5.30 -1.64 -4.38
N ALA A 65 -4.20 -2.16 -3.86
CA ALA A 65 -3.32 -3.07 -4.58
C ALA A 65 -3.98 -4.42 -4.88
N GLU A 66 -4.98 -4.85 -4.12
CA GLU A 66 -5.74 -6.08 -4.41
C GLU A 66 -6.46 -6.01 -5.75
N HIS A 67 -6.89 -4.81 -6.19
CA HIS A 67 -7.55 -4.63 -7.48
C HIS A 67 -6.67 -5.00 -8.67
N ALA A 68 -5.33 -5.00 -8.49
CA ALA A 68 -4.39 -5.45 -9.52
C ALA A 68 -4.55 -6.93 -9.90
N LEU A 69 -5.03 -7.76 -8.95
CA LEU A 69 -5.31 -9.18 -9.17
C LEU A 69 -6.79 -9.43 -9.49
N GLY A 70 -7.63 -8.40 -9.31
CA GLY A 70 -9.03 -8.39 -9.66
C GLY A 70 -9.27 -8.19 -11.16
N ALA A 71 -10.54 -7.99 -11.52
CA ALA A 71 -10.93 -7.51 -12.84
C ALA A 71 -11.26 -6.01 -12.74
N ASP A 72 -11.14 -5.30 -13.85
CA ASP A 72 -11.42 -3.87 -14.08
C ASP A 72 -10.46 -2.90 -13.38
N GLY A 73 -9.63 -3.35 -12.43
CA GLY A 73 -8.57 -2.56 -11.79
C GLY A 73 -9.09 -1.36 -10.98
N PHE A 74 -10.35 -1.43 -10.54
CA PHE A 74 -11.10 -0.32 -9.98
C PHE A 74 -11.82 -0.71 -8.69
N GLY A 75 -11.55 0.05 -7.62
CA GLY A 75 -12.30 -0.05 -6.36
C GLY A 75 -13.37 1.03 -6.21
N GLU A 76 -14.32 0.81 -5.32
CA GLU A 76 -15.38 1.78 -5.02
C GLU A 76 -14.79 3.11 -4.52
N CYS A 77 -15.35 4.23 -4.99
CA CYS A 77 -15.00 5.58 -4.57
C CYS A 77 -16.19 6.22 -3.85
N LYS A 78 -16.04 6.54 -2.55
CA LYS A 78 -17.07 7.23 -1.76
C LYS A 78 -17.05 8.75 -1.96
N TYR A 79 -15.96 9.27 -2.50
CA TYR A 79 -15.74 10.71 -2.67
C TYR A 79 -15.15 11.02 -4.05
N SER A 80 -15.33 12.27 -4.47
CA SER A 80 -14.62 12.77 -5.65
C SER A 80 -13.12 12.82 -5.37
N PRO A 81 -12.27 12.76 -6.41
CA PRO A 81 -10.83 12.82 -6.22
C PRO A 81 -10.29 14.10 -5.58
N ARG A 82 -11.03 15.22 -5.70
CA ARG A 82 -10.69 16.45 -5.00
C ARG A 82 -11.09 16.42 -3.53
N GLY A 83 -12.02 15.53 -3.17
CA GLY A 83 -12.46 15.20 -1.81
C GLY A 83 -12.84 16.41 -0.94
N PRO A 84 -13.27 16.16 0.30
CA PRO A 84 -13.26 17.17 1.35
C PRO A 84 -11.91 17.22 2.11
N TRP A 85 -10.95 16.37 1.72
CA TRP A 85 -9.78 15.99 2.53
C TRP A 85 -8.75 17.10 2.77
N THR A 86 -8.81 18.19 2.01
CA THR A 86 -7.84 19.28 2.06
C THR A 86 -8.26 20.47 2.93
N GLN A 87 -9.39 20.41 3.64
CA GLN A 87 -10.11 21.65 4.00
C GLN A 87 -10.52 21.82 5.47
N ALA A 88 -10.57 20.77 6.31
CA ALA A 88 -11.01 20.92 7.70
C ALA A 88 -10.49 19.83 8.65
N GLU A 89 -10.21 20.19 9.90
CA GLU A 89 -9.72 19.29 10.97
C GLU A 89 -10.61 18.06 11.18
N GLN A 90 -11.92 18.26 11.08
CA GLN A 90 -12.90 17.17 11.20
C GLN A 90 -12.72 16.08 10.14
N HIS A 91 -12.26 16.43 8.93
CA HIS A 91 -12.05 15.46 7.87
C HIS A 91 -10.78 14.63 8.10
N PHE A 92 -9.74 15.23 8.69
CA PHE A 92 -8.55 14.51 9.12
C PHE A 92 -8.89 13.48 10.20
N ARG A 93 -9.69 13.85 11.20
CA ARG A 93 -10.15 12.90 12.22
C ARG A 93 -10.89 11.71 11.62
N VAL A 94 -11.83 11.97 10.71
CA VAL A 94 -12.59 10.90 10.04
C VAL A 94 -11.66 9.98 9.26
N LEU A 95 -10.70 10.51 8.52
CA LEU A 95 -9.74 9.72 7.74
C LEU A 95 -8.79 8.91 8.65
N PHE A 96 -8.19 9.55 9.67
CA PHE A 96 -7.16 8.93 10.50
C PHE A 96 -7.72 7.83 11.42
N GLU A 97 -9.01 7.88 11.75
CA GLU A 97 -9.73 6.82 12.46
C GLU A 97 -10.06 5.60 11.56
N GLN A 98 -9.85 5.68 10.24
CA GLN A 98 -10.15 4.57 9.31
C GLN A 98 -9.12 3.43 9.36
N SER A 99 -9.51 2.30 8.76
CA SER A 99 -8.62 1.20 8.38
C SER A 99 -8.86 0.84 6.91
N TYR A 100 -9.56 -0.25 6.63
CA TYR A 100 -9.87 -0.71 5.28
C TYR A 100 -10.68 0.31 4.47
N ASP A 101 -11.64 0.97 5.10
CA ASP A 101 -12.50 1.97 4.46
C ASP A 101 -11.72 3.19 3.91
N ALA A 102 -10.49 3.42 4.36
CA ALA A 102 -9.62 4.45 3.81
C ALA A 102 -9.40 4.27 2.31
N GLU A 103 -9.46 3.03 1.81
CA GLU A 103 -9.41 2.68 0.39
C GLU A 103 -10.43 3.49 -0.42
N HIS A 104 -11.70 3.48 -0.01
CA HIS A 104 -12.79 4.12 -0.73
C HIS A 104 -12.85 5.63 -0.50
N VAL A 105 -12.28 6.09 0.61
CA VAL A 105 -12.33 7.48 1.06
C VAL A 105 -11.23 8.32 0.42
N LEU A 106 -10.01 7.78 0.29
CA LEU A 106 -8.84 8.52 -0.17
C LEU A 106 -8.13 7.84 -1.36
N TRP A 107 -7.76 6.56 -1.22
CA TRP A 107 -6.83 5.91 -2.15
C TRP A 107 -7.41 5.66 -3.54
N ASN A 108 -8.62 5.09 -3.64
CA ASN A 108 -9.30 4.91 -4.92
C ASN A 108 -9.64 6.25 -5.59
N PRO A 109 -10.19 7.27 -4.87
CA PRO A 109 -10.38 8.59 -5.45
C PRO A 109 -9.09 9.19 -6.05
N ILE A 110 -7.96 9.13 -5.34
CA ILE A 110 -6.65 9.61 -5.84
C ILE A 110 -6.21 8.82 -7.07
N ALA A 111 -6.32 7.50 -7.03
CA ALA A 111 -5.95 6.62 -8.15
C ALA A 111 -6.73 6.94 -9.42
N VAL A 112 -8.04 7.20 -9.27
CA VAL A 112 -8.95 7.49 -10.39
C VAL A 112 -8.70 8.87 -11.00
N ALA A 113 -8.37 9.88 -10.20
CA ALA A 113 -8.04 11.20 -10.74
C ALA A 113 -6.75 11.23 -11.56
N THR A 114 -5.77 10.45 -11.14
CA THR A 114 -4.40 10.56 -11.65
C THR A 114 -4.14 9.64 -12.84
N ASP A 115 -5.00 8.64 -13.05
CA ASP A 115 -4.86 7.70 -14.16
C ASP A 115 -6.23 7.29 -14.72
N SER A 116 -6.61 7.97 -15.81
CA SER A 116 -7.82 7.63 -16.57
C SER A 116 -7.64 6.43 -17.50
N LYS A 117 -6.39 6.04 -17.81
CA LYS A 117 -6.07 4.95 -18.74
C LYS A 117 -6.17 3.59 -18.07
N ARG A 118 -5.87 3.54 -16.77
CA ARG A 118 -5.98 2.34 -15.91
C ARG A 118 -5.14 1.18 -16.41
N ILE A 119 -4.09 1.43 -17.20
CA ILE A 119 -3.35 0.36 -17.87
C ILE A 119 -2.03 0.15 -17.16
N LEU A 120 -1.83 -1.09 -16.73
CA LEU A 120 -0.55 -1.55 -16.21
C LEU A 120 0.57 -1.42 -17.27
N PRO A 121 1.82 -1.06 -16.87
CA PRO A 121 2.93 -0.91 -17.80
C PRO A 121 3.20 -2.17 -18.64
N ARG A 122 3.49 -2.00 -19.93
CA ARG A 122 3.79 -3.13 -20.83
C ARG A 122 5.23 -3.62 -20.76
N SER A 123 5.77 -3.77 -19.55
CA SER A 123 7.13 -4.28 -19.35
C SER A 123 7.24 -5.75 -19.75
N LYS A 124 8.47 -6.26 -19.86
CA LYS A 124 8.68 -7.68 -20.15
C LYS A 124 8.24 -8.53 -18.96
N GLU A 125 8.60 -8.10 -17.76
CA GLU A 125 8.33 -8.74 -16.48
C GLU A 125 6.81 -8.86 -16.27
N LEU A 126 6.06 -7.81 -16.57
CA LEU A 126 4.61 -7.84 -16.37
C LEU A 126 3.89 -8.70 -17.41
N ARG A 127 4.43 -8.79 -18.63
CA ARG A 127 3.93 -9.76 -19.63
C ARG A 127 4.17 -11.19 -19.22
N GLU A 128 5.32 -11.48 -18.60
CA GLU A 128 5.60 -12.78 -18.01
C GLU A 128 4.58 -13.10 -16.91
N ILE A 129 4.34 -12.18 -15.97
CA ILE A 129 3.33 -12.34 -14.90
C ILE A 129 1.92 -12.53 -15.47
N ALA A 130 1.52 -11.74 -16.47
CA ALA A 130 0.21 -11.86 -17.13
C ALA A 130 0.01 -13.22 -17.84
N SER A 131 1.11 -13.86 -18.26
CA SER A 131 1.06 -15.20 -18.85
C SER A 131 0.91 -16.32 -17.80
N MET A 132 1.19 -16.05 -16.53
CA MET A 132 1.14 -17.06 -15.47
C MET A 132 -0.29 -17.45 -15.10
N ARG A 133 -0.43 -18.70 -14.64
CA ARG A 133 -1.69 -19.30 -14.17
C ARG A 133 -1.48 -19.91 -12.80
N TYR A 134 -2.52 -19.88 -11.97
CA TYR A 134 -2.60 -20.74 -10.78
C TYR A 134 -2.62 -22.21 -11.20
N SER A 135 -2.33 -23.12 -10.26
CA SER A 135 -2.33 -24.57 -10.51
C SER A 135 -3.68 -25.11 -11.02
N HIS A 136 -4.78 -24.42 -10.73
CA HIS A 136 -6.12 -24.72 -11.23
C HIS A 136 -6.47 -23.99 -12.55
N GLY A 137 -5.48 -23.44 -13.25
CA GLY A 137 -5.59 -22.88 -14.60
C GLY A 137 -6.13 -21.46 -14.72
N GLN A 138 -6.58 -20.82 -13.64
CA GLN A 138 -7.02 -19.41 -13.69
C GLN A 138 -5.82 -18.47 -13.83
N PRO A 139 -5.96 -17.32 -14.50
CA PRO A 139 -4.90 -16.33 -14.60
C PRO A 139 -4.57 -15.67 -13.26
N ILE A 140 -3.28 -15.36 -13.05
CA ILE A 140 -2.83 -14.58 -11.90
C ILE A 140 -3.36 -13.15 -11.99
N LEU A 141 -3.17 -12.51 -13.16
CA LEU A 141 -3.79 -11.22 -13.49
C LEU A 141 -5.03 -11.46 -14.34
N ARG A 142 -6.22 -11.08 -13.87
CA ARG A 142 -7.45 -11.29 -14.64
C ARG A 142 -7.53 -10.37 -15.86
N ASP A 143 -6.95 -9.19 -15.75
CA ASP A 143 -6.72 -8.27 -16.86
C ASP A 143 -5.42 -7.46 -16.62
N MET A 144 -5.20 -6.43 -17.45
CA MET A 144 -4.03 -5.56 -17.35
C MET A 144 -4.40 -4.19 -16.78
N ASN A 145 -5.41 -4.14 -15.90
CA ASN A 145 -5.96 -2.89 -15.41
C ASN A 145 -5.58 -2.63 -13.95
N LEU A 146 -5.17 -1.40 -13.66
CA LEU A 146 -5.08 -0.84 -12.31
C LEU A 146 -5.01 0.69 -12.41
N ASN A 147 -5.89 1.40 -11.71
CA ASN A 147 -5.82 2.85 -11.60
C ASN A 147 -4.66 3.30 -10.70
N GLY A 148 -3.95 4.35 -11.09
CA GLY A 148 -3.14 5.15 -10.17
C GLY A 148 -1.74 4.59 -9.88
N ILE A 149 -1.25 3.63 -10.65
CA ILE A 149 0.05 2.97 -10.41
C ILE A 149 1.19 3.98 -10.24
N LYS A 150 1.23 5.00 -11.11
CA LYS A 150 2.28 6.02 -11.05
C LYS A 150 2.19 6.83 -9.76
N VAL A 151 1.01 7.38 -9.43
CA VAL A 151 0.88 8.19 -8.21
C VAL A 151 1.15 7.35 -6.96
N MET A 152 0.71 6.09 -6.91
CA MET A 152 0.97 5.24 -5.75
C MET A 152 2.46 4.93 -5.58
N ARG A 153 3.20 4.74 -6.67
CA ARG A 153 4.65 4.62 -6.61
C ARG A 153 5.29 5.91 -6.10
N ASP A 154 4.88 7.05 -6.66
CA ASP A 154 5.45 8.35 -6.30
C ASP A 154 5.12 8.69 -4.81
N ILE A 155 3.96 8.26 -4.29
CA ILE A 155 3.61 8.32 -2.86
C ILE A 155 4.53 7.44 -2.01
N LEU A 156 4.83 6.21 -2.45
CA LEU A 156 5.75 5.32 -1.72
C LEU A 156 7.18 5.90 -1.63
N GLU A 157 7.65 6.56 -2.68
CA GLU A 157 8.92 7.28 -2.67
C GLU A 157 8.87 8.48 -1.71
N GLU A 158 7.78 9.24 -1.74
CA GLU A 158 7.59 10.43 -0.92
C GLU A 158 7.44 10.12 0.58
N LEU A 159 6.84 8.97 0.92
CA LEU A 159 6.70 8.50 2.29
C LEU A 159 8.05 8.31 3.00
N GLY A 160 9.07 7.83 2.28
CA GLY A 160 10.42 7.68 2.82
C GLY A 160 11.17 9.02 2.98
N ARG A 161 10.72 10.09 2.32
CA ARG A 161 11.22 11.44 2.62
C ARG A 161 10.52 12.01 3.86
N MET A 162 9.21 11.77 3.95
CA MET A 162 8.37 12.34 4.98
C MET A 162 8.53 11.67 6.35
N ASP A 163 8.96 10.41 6.42
CA ASP A 163 9.31 9.78 7.68
C ASP A 163 10.63 10.29 8.25
N ASP A 164 11.66 10.54 7.45
CA ASP A 164 12.88 11.23 7.89
C ASP A 164 12.54 12.59 8.52
N ILE A 165 11.65 13.36 7.89
CA ILE A 165 11.18 14.65 8.41
C ILE A 165 10.38 14.48 9.70
N ALA A 166 9.48 13.49 9.76
CA ALA A 166 8.70 13.20 10.95
C ALA A 166 9.60 12.81 12.12
N PHE A 167 10.62 11.97 11.87
CA PHE A 167 11.58 11.53 12.86
C PHE A 167 12.30 12.71 13.53
N GLU A 168 12.82 13.65 12.72
CA GLU A 168 13.47 14.85 13.22
C GLU A 168 12.50 15.78 13.95
N LYS A 169 11.34 16.08 13.35
CA LYS A 169 10.39 17.05 13.91
C LYS A 169 9.68 16.57 15.17
N LEU A 170 9.45 15.26 15.30
CA LEU A 170 8.84 14.66 16.48
C LEU A 170 9.88 14.33 17.55
N GLY A 171 11.17 14.52 17.26
CA GLY A 171 12.26 14.31 18.20
C GLY A 171 12.43 12.84 18.60
N TYR A 172 12.17 11.92 17.67
CA TYR A 172 12.32 10.49 17.92
C TYR A 172 13.81 10.12 17.99
N GLU A 173 14.17 9.28 18.96
CA GLU A 173 15.52 8.72 19.05
C GLU A 173 15.64 7.40 18.26
N SER A 174 14.51 6.72 18.07
CA SER A 174 14.38 5.51 17.24
C SER A 174 12.93 5.31 16.81
N TRP A 175 12.72 4.55 15.73
CA TRP A 175 11.41 4.08 15.31
C TRP A 175 10.97 2.88 16.16
N SER A 176 10.63 3.12 17.42
CA SER A 176 9.94 2.12 18.25
C SER A 176 8.56 1.80 17.66
N GLU A 177 7.97 0.64 17.98
CA GLU A 177 6.62 0.29 17.52
C GLU A 177 5.58 1.35 17.90
N ASP A 178 5.69 1.91 19.11
CA ASP A 178 4.81 3.00 19.57
C ASP A 178 4.97 4.25 18.69
N ASN A 179 6.21 4.61 18.35
CA ASN A 179 6.50 5.75 17.48
C ASN A 179 6.00 5.50 16.05
N GLN A 180 6.18 4.29 15.51
CA GLN A 180 5.71 3.92 14.17
C GLN A 180 4.17 4.02 14.06
N ARG A 181 3.46 3.67 15.14
CA ARG A 181 1.98 3.67 15.20
C ARG A 181 1.39 4.98 15.72
N SER A 182 2.22 5.96 16.09
CA SER A 182 1.76 7.23 16.67
C SER A 182 0.86 8.00 15.71
N ASP A 183 -0.23 8.56 16.24
CA ASP A 183 -1.13 9.45 15.48
C ASP A 183 -0.42 10.70 14.97
N SER A 184 0.68 11.11 15.64
CA SER A 184 1.51 12.24 15.20
C SER A 184 2.08 12.06 13.79
N ASN A 185 2.26 10.81 13.33
CA ASN A 185 2.74 10.51 11.98
C ASN A 185 1.69 10.78 10.90
N SER A 186 0.39 10.73 11.23
CA SER A 186 -0.68 10.75 10.24
C SER A 186 -0.68 12.02 9.38
N ARG A 187 -0.22 13.15 9.92
CA ARG A 187 -0.07 14.40 9.15
C ARG A 187 1.05 14.32 8.12
N PHE A 188 2.19 13.77 8.50
CA PHE A 188 3.33 13.57 7.59
C PHE A 188 3.00 12.55 6.51
N ALA A 189 2.37 11.43 6.87
CA ALA A 189 1.88 10.45 5.91
C ALA A 189 0.85 11.06 4.94
N TYR A 190 -0.07 11.89 5.45
CA TYR A 190 -1.04 12.60 4.60
C TYR A 190 -0.36 13.58 3.64
N GLU A 191 0.61 14.36 4.09
CA GLU A 191 1.41 15.24 3.24
C GLU A 191 2.12 14.45 2.13
N ALA A 192 2.71 13.30 2.48
CA ALA A 192 3.33 12.40 1.50
C ALA A 192 2.36 11.86 0.44
N VAL A 193 1.08 11.72 0.79
CA VAL A 193 0.03 11.35 -0.18
C VAL A 193 -0.32 12.53 -1.08
N MET A 194 -0.48 13.72 -0.51
CA MET A 194 -1.04 14.86 -1.21
C MET A 194 -0.04 15.59 -2.11
N GLU A 195 1.26 15.60 -1.77
CA GLU A 195 2.28 16.24 -2.59
C GLU A 195 2.38 15.60 -3.99
N PRO A 196 2.56 14.27 -4.15
CA PRO A 196 2.62 13.64 -5.47
C PRO A 196 1.27 13.68 -6.20
N PHE A 197 0.17 13.64 -5.46
CA PHE A 197 -1.17 13.80 -6.03
C PHE A 197 -1.34 15.17 -6.68
N ALA A 198 -1.04 16.26 -5.96
CA ALA A 198 -1.11 17.62 -6.47
C ALA A 198 -0.21 17.80 -7.70
N ALA A 199 1.04 17.34 -7.63
CA ALA A 199 1.98 17.39 -8.75
C ALA A 199 1.49 16.63 -10.00
N THR A 200 0.67 15.57 -9.82
CA THR A 200 0.16 14.77 -10.93
C THR A 200 -1.08 15.40 -11.58
N ILE A 201 -1.97 16.02 -10.81
CA ILE A 201 -3.19 16.62 -11.35
C ILE A 201 -2.97 18.00 -11.98
N ASP A 202 -1.86 18.66 -11.65
CA ASP A 202 -1.46 19.96 -12.20
C ASP A 202 -0.54 19.84 -13.44
N ALA A 203 -0.12 18.63 -13.82
CA ALA A 203 0.76 18.33 -14.96
C ALA A 203 -0.01 18.02 -16.27
#